data_AF-A0AAV2ZJC6-F1
#
_entry.id   AF-A0AAV2ZJC6-F1
#
_cell.length_a   1.000
_cell.length_b   1.000
_cell.length_c   1.000
_cell.angle_alpha   90.00
_cell.angle_beta   90.00
_cell.angle_gamma   90.00
#
_symmetry.space_group_name_H-M   'P 1'
#
loop_
_entity.id
_entity.type
_entity.pdbx_description
1 polymer ?
#
loop_
_entity_poly.entity_id
_entity_poly.type
_entity_poly.pdbx_seq_one_letter_code
_entity_poly.pdbx_strand_id
1 'polypeptide(L)'
;YLNPESDPLEVDTKFWELRDSIVQCELLVLRLLQFRVSFNHPHKYLLHYLVSIKNWMNRHIWERNPISTVSWALLRDSYLGDICLRFEAQHIAVAVLYFALQSYGVEVPGNENAEKEWWKVRVPEFTIN
;
A
#
# COMPACT_ATOMS: atom_id res chain seq x y z
N TYR A 1 10.42 -6.04 -18.68
CA TYR A 1 10.03 -7.09 -19.63
C TYR A 1 10.96 -8.26 -19.42
N LEU A 2 10.42 -9.48 -19.27
CA LEU A 2 11.22 -10.66 -18.90
C LEU A 2 12.19 -11.09 -20.00
N ASN A 3 11.95 -10.75 -21.27
CA ASN A 3 12.91 -10.85 -22.38
C ASN A 3 12.62 -9.74 -23.42
N PRO A 4 13.29 -8.58 -23.36
CA PRO A 4 13.02 -7.47 -24.28
C PRO A 4 13.53 -7.71 -25.72
N GLU A 5 14.54 -8.57 -25.89
CA GLU A 5 15.19 -8.86 -27.17
C GLU A 5 14.63 -10.09 -27.89
N SER A 6 13.59 -10.74 -27.33
CA SER A 6 13.00 -11.93 -27.94
C SER A 6 11.89 -11.55 -28.91
N ASP A 7 11.85 -12.27 -30.03
CA ASP A 7 10.76 -12.15 -30.98
C ASP A 7 9.40 -12.48 -30.33
N PRO A 8 8.30 -11.86 -30.78
CA PRO A 8 6.97 -12.21 -30.32
C PRO A 8 6.69 -13.71 -30.48
N LEU A 9 5.98 -14.28 -29.50
CA LEU A 9 5.66 -15.71 -29.53
C LEU A 9 4.76 -16.03 -30.73
N GLU A 10 5.23 -16.92 -31.61
CA GLU A 10 4.42 -17.41 -32.73
C GLU A 10 3.26 -18.28 -32.23
N VAL A 11 2.14 -18.29 -32.96
CA VAL A 11 0.95 -19.09 -32.60
C VAL A 11 1.16 -20.54 -33.03
N ASP A 12 2.04 -21.22 -32.32
CA ASP A 12 2.45 -22.60 -32.54
C ASP A 12 1.98 -23.53 -31.40
N THR A 13 2.43 -24.78 -31.42
CA THR A 13 2.13 -25.74 -30.35
C THR A 13 2.57 -25.24 -28.98
N LYS A 14 3.73 -24.59 -28.88
CA LYS A 14 4.28 -24.07 -27.63
C LYS A 14 3.44 -22.93 -27.07
N PHE A 15 2.85 -22.10 -27.92
CA PHE A 15 1.88 -21.09 -27.50
C PHE A 15 0.65 -21.72 -26.83
N TRP A 16 0.07 -22.76 -27.43
CA TRP A 16 -1.11 -23.42 -26.86
C TRP A 16 -0.79 -24.14 -25.55
N GLU A 17 0.35 -24.83 -25.47
CA GLU A 17 0.82 -25.47 -24.24
C GLU A 17 1.05 -24.46 -23.10
N LEU A 18 1.65 -23.30 -23.39
CA LEU A 18 1.86 -22.23 -22.41
C LEU A 18 0.53 -21.65 -21.95
N ARG A 19 -0.40 -21.40 -22.88
CA ARG A 19 -1.74 -20.90 -22.56
C ARG A 19 -2.46 -21.86 -21.60
N ASP A 20 -2.46 -23.15 -21.91
CA ASP A 20 -3.10 -24.15 -21.06
C ASP A 20 -2.44 -24.22 -19.68
N SER A 21 -1.11 -24.14 -19.63
CA SER A 21 -0.36 -24.08 -18.37
C SER A 21 -0.74 -22.86 -17.52
N ILE A 22 -0.90 -21.67 -18.14
CA ILE A 22 -1.34 -20.45 -17.45
C ILE A 22 -2.75 -20.62 -16.88
N VAL A 23 -3.68 -21.18 -17.65
CA VAL A 23 -5.06 -21.43 -17.20
C VAL A 23 -5.08 -22.39 -16.00
N GLN A 24 -4.26 -23.44 -16.02
CA GLN A 24 -4.15 -24.36 -14.88
C GLN A 24 -3.53 -23.68 -13.66
N CYS A 25 -2.48 -22.87 -13.85
CA CYS A 25 -1.88 -22.08 -12.77
C CYS A 25 -2.86 -21.08 -12.16
N GLU A 26 -3.66 -20.40 -12.98
CA GLU A 26 -4.71 -19.48 -12.52
C GLU A 26 -5.72 -20.22 -11.65
N LEU A 27 -6.25 -21.36 -12.12
CA LEU A 27 -7.19 -22.17 -11.36
C LEU A 27 -6.59 -22.68 -10.04
N LEU A 28 -5.31 -23.06 -10.04
CA LEU A 28 -4.58 -23.46 -8.85
C LEU A 28 -4.51 -22.31 -7.83
N VAL A 29 -4.14 -21.11 -8.26
CA VAL A 29 -4.06 -19.92 -7.40
C VAL A 29 -5.44 -19.56 -6.84
N LEU A 30 -6.50 -19.58 -7.66
CA LEU A 30 -7.86 -19.32 -7.21
C LEU A 30 -8.31 -20.33 -6.13
N ARG A 31 -7.98 -21.61 -6.29
CA ARG A 31 -8.27 -22.64 -5.28
C ARG A 31 -7.50 -22.41 -3.99
N LEU A 32 -6.22 -22.03 -4.06
CA LEU A 32 -5.40 -21.70 -2.89
C LEU A 32 -5.97 -20.50 -2.12
N LEU A 33 -6.48 -19.50 -2.84
CA LEU A 33 -7.15 -18.34 -2.25
C LEU A 33 -8.60 -18.63 -1.83
N GLN A 34 -9.08 -19.88 -1.96
CA GLN A 34 -10.47 -20.26 -1.70
C GLN A 34 -11.49 -19.38 -2.46
N PHE A 35 -11.13 -18.94 -3.67
CA PHE A 35 -11.89 -18.00 -4.50
C PHE A 35 -12.17 -16.64 -3.83
N ARG A 36 -11.42 -16.29 -2.78
CA ARG A 36 -11.46 -14.96 -2.15
C ARG A 36 -10.54 -14.01 -2.90
N VAL A 37 -11.07 -13.43 -3.98
CA VAL A 37 -10.33 -12.49 -4.86
C VAL A 37 -10.56 -11.02 -4.52
N SER A 38 -11.42 -10.72 -3.54
CA SER A 38 -11.65 -9.37 -3.06
C SER A 38 -10.83 -9.08 -1.80
N PHE A 39 -9.99 -8.06 -1.86
CA PHE A 39 -9.21 -7.59 -0.71
C PHE A 39 -9.20 -6.07 -0.65
N ASN A 40 -9.11 -5.55 0.58
CA ASN A 40 -8.97 -4.13 0.80
C ASN A 40 -7.50 -3.74 0.63
N HIS A 41 -7.23 -2.76 -0.22
CA HIS A 41 -5.89 -2.26 -0.44
C HIS A 41 -5.55 -1.11 0.51
N PRO A 42 -4.31 -1.03 1.06
CA PRO A 42 -3.88 0.08 1.88
C PRO A 42 -3.95 1.43 1.15
N HIS A 43 -3.81 1.44 -0.18
CA HIS A 43 -3.87 2.62 -1.04
C HIS A 43 -5.14 3.47 -0.80
N LYS A 44 -6.29 2.81 -0.63
CA LYS A 44 -7.56 3.48 -0.35
C LYS A 44 -7.49 4.27 0.96
N TYR A 45 -7.01 3.63 2.02
CA TYR A 45 -6.90 4.23 3.34
C TYR A 45 -5.84 5.32 3.38
N LEU A 46 -4.68 5.09 2.73
CA LEU A 46 -3.60 6.08 2.66
C LEU A 46 -4.09 7.39 2.03
N LEU A 47 -4.86 7.32 0.94
CA LEU A 47 -5.43 8.52 0.32
C LEU A 47 -6.35 9.28 1.29
N HIS A 48 -7.25 8.58 1.98
CA HIS A 48 -8.13 9.20 2.97
C HIS A 48 -7.33 9.84 4.12
N TYR A 49 -6.22 9.22 4.53
CA TYR A 49 -5.38 9.73 5.61
C TYR A 49 -4.59 10.96 5.18
N LEU A 50 -3.96 10.93 4.00
CA LEU A 50 -3.24 12.06 3.43
C LEU A 50 -4.13 13.30 3.26
N VAL A 51 -5.35 13.13 2.73
CA VAL A 51 -6.30 14.25 2.57
C VAL A 51 -6.67 14.87 3.92
N SER A 52 -6.87 14.07 4.96
CA SER A 52 -7.21 14.59 6.28
C SER A 52 -6.05 15.32 6.95
N ILE A 53 -4.84 14.76 6.89
CA ILE A 53 -3.66 15.43 7.43
C ILE A 53 -3.35 16.72 6.67
N LYS A 54 -3.50 16.72 5.34
CA LYS A 54 -3.34 17.92 4.52
C LYS A 54 -4.29 19.04 4.96
N ASN A 55 -5.52 18.72 5.35
CA ASN A 55 -6.49 19.71 5.83
C ASN A 55 -6.16 20.26 7.23
N TRP A 56 -5.41 19.50 8.04
CA TRP A 56 -5.00 19.93 9.37
C TRP A 56 -3.66 20.69 9.36
N MET A 57 -2.83 20.50 8.33
CA MET A 57 -1.52 21.12 8.22
C MET A 57 -1.53 22.45 7.47
N ASN A 58 -0.58 23.32 7.85
CA ASN A 58 -0.32 24.55 7.12
C ASN A 58 0.15 24.26 5.69
N ARG A 59 -0.44 24.95 4.70
CA ARG A 59 -0.12 24.79 3.28
C ARG A 59 1.39 24.86 3.00
N HIS A 60 2.09 25.82 3.63
CA HIS A 60 3.53 26.01 3.45
C HIS A 60 4.39 24.82 3.91
N ILE A 61 4.02 24.16 5.02
CA ILE A 61 4.74 22.99 5.54
C ILE A 61 4.47 21.77 4.66
N TRP A 62 3.23 21.62 4.20
CA TRP A 62 2.83 20.54 3.31
C TRP A 62 3.51 20.63 1.93
N GLU A 63 3.60 21.82 1.35
CA GLU A 63 4.20 22.01 0.03
C GLU A 63 5.73 21.82 0.05
N ARG A 64 6.37 22.13 1.18
CA ARG A 64 7.83 21.97 1.34
C ARG A 64 8.26 20.51 1.54
N ASN A 65 7.39 19.67 2.10
CA ASN A 65 7.72 18.28 2.43
C ASN A 65 6.98 17.31 1.50
N PRO A 66 7.68 16.43 0.76
CA PRO A 66 7.06 15.48 -0.15
C PRO A 66 6.42 14.27 0.57
N ILE A 67 5.69 14.50 1.67
CA ILE A 67 5.09 13.47 2.54
C ILE A 67 4.19 12.53 1.73
N SER A 68 3.39 13.08 0.81
CA SER A 68 2.52 12.28 -0.06
C SER A 68 3.34 11.32 -0.92
N THR A 69 4.34 11.84 -1.64
CA THR A 69 5.18 11.05 -2.54
C THR A 69 5.94 9.96 -1.80
N VAL A 70 6.52 10.30 -0.64
CA VAL A 70 7.25 9.34 0.19
C VAL A 70 6.31 8.29 0.78
N SER A 71 5.13 8.67 1.28
CA SER A 71 4.15 7.70 1.78
C SER A 71 3.72 6.71 0.69
N TRP A 72 3.56 7.17 -0.56
CA TRP A 72 3.25 6.30 -1.69
C TRP A 72 4.42 5.37 -2.06
N ALA A 73 5.66 5.86 -1.99
CA ALA A 73 6.85 5.05 -2.23
C ALA A 73 6.99 3.95 -1.15
N LEU A 74 6.86 4.31 0.12
CA LEU A 74 6.90 3.37 1.24
C LEU A 74 5.79 2.33 1.16
N LEU A 75 4.59 2.73 0.74
CA LEU A 75 3.49 1.79 0.52
C LEU A 75 3.80 0.82 -0.62
N ARG A 76 4.46 1.28 -1.70
CA ARG A 76 4.89 0.38 -2.77
C ARG A 76 5.91 -0.63 -2.25
N ASP A 77 6.86 -0.18 -1.46
CA ASP A 77 7.91 -1.04 -0.90
C ASP A 77 7.34 -2.10 0.06
N SER A 78 6.22 -1.81 0.75
CA SER A 78 5.58 -2.79 1.62
C SER A 78 5.07 -4.04 0.88
N TYR A 79 4.84 -3.96 -0.45
CA TYR A 79 4.47 -5.11 -1.28
C TYR A 79 5.65 -5.99 -1.69
N LEU A 80 6.89 -5.53 -1.50
CA LEU A 80 8.08 -6.37 -1.71
C LEU A 80 8.27 -7.37 -0.56
N GLY A 81 7.68 -7.10 0.60
CA GLY A 81 7.72 -7.96 1.78
C GLY A 81 6.38 -8.66 2.08
N ASP A 82 6.34 -9.34 3.23
CA ASP A 82 5.17 -10.06 3.74
C ASP A 82 4.24 -9.19 4.60
N ILE A 83 4.56 -7.90 4.78
CA ILE A 83 3.81 -6.96 5.64
C ILE A 83 2.34 -6.87 5.21
N CYS A 84 2.08 -6.84 3.90
CA CYS A 84 0.74 -6.81 3.30
C CYS A 84 -0.11 -8.06 3.58
N LEU A 85 0.51 -9.17 4.02
CA LEU A 85 -0.18 -10.40 4.41
C LEU A 85 -0.38 -10.50 5.92
N ARG A 86 0.45 -9.82 6.71
CA ARG A 86 0.47 -9.92 8.17
C ARG A 86 -0.41 -8.89 8.88
N PHE A 87 -0.62 -7.74 8.26
CA PHE A 87 -1.35 -6.63 8.85
C PHE A 87 -2.52 -6.19 7.96
N GLU A 88 -3.57 -5.69 8.58
CA GLU A 88 -4.68 -5.13 7.80
C GLU A 88 -4.26 -3.88 7.04
N ALA A 89 -4.91 -3.65 5.90
CA ALA A 89 -4.62 -2.53 5.02
C ALA A 89 -4.66 -1.15 5.70
N GLN A 90 -5.50 -0.98 6.73
CA GLN A 90 -5.62 0.26 7.49
C GLN A 90 -4.37 0.53 8.31
N HIS A 91 -3.87 -0.50 9.01
CA HIS A 91 -2.65 -0.44 9.82
C HIS A 91 -1.44 -0.08 8.96
N ILE A 92 -1.30 -0.72 7.80
CA ILE A 92 -0.19 -0.45 6.88
C ILE A 92 -0.24 1.00 6.39
N ALA A 93 -1.42 1.50 6.01
CA ALA A 93 -1.60 2.87 5.54
C ALA A 93 -1.26 3.91 6.62
N VAL A 94 -1.61 3.66 7.88
CA VAL A 94 -1.20 4.52 9.01
C VAL A 94 0.31 4.44 9.21
N ALA A 95 0.88 3.24 9.24
CA ALA A 95 2.29 3.03 9.53
C ALA A 95 3.20 3.72 8.51
N VAL A 96 2.92 3.58 7.21
CA VAL A 96 3.71 4.24 6.15
C VAL A 96 3.60 5.77 6.23
N LEU A 97 2.43 6.30 6.58
CA LEU A 97 2.21 7.73 6.74
C LEU A 97 2.92 8.27 7.98
N TYR A 98 2.85 7.55 9.09
CA TYR A 98 3.57 7.87 10.32
C TYR A 98 5.09 7.89 10.08
N PHE A 99 5.60 6.85 9.41
CA PHE A 99 7.02 6.78 9.07
C PHE A 99 7.46 7.90 8.12
N ALA A 100 6.62 8.25 7.13
CA ALA A 100 6.89 9.40 6.26
C ALA A 100 6.94 10.71 7.04
N LEU A 101 6.02 10.94 7.99
CA LEU A 101 6.01 12.14 8.84
C LEU A 101 7.27 12.23 9.72
N GLN A 102 7.63 11.13 10.37
CA GLN A 102 8.85 11.05 11.17
C GLN A 102 10.12 11.28 10.35
N SER A 103 10.19 10.73 9.15
CA SER A 103 11.36 10.88 8.25
C SER A 103 11.65 12.34 7.89
N TYR A 104 10.62 13.19 7.88
CA TYR A 104 10.75 14.64 7.60
C TYR A 104 10.66 15.51 8.86
N GLY A 105 10.57 14.91 10.05
CA GLY A 105 10.43 15.63 11.32
C GLY A 105 9.16 16.49 11.38
N VAL A 106 8.10 16.08 10.69
CA VAL A 106 6.83 16.82 10.64
C VAL A 106 5.88 16.26 11.68
N GLU A 107 5.57 17.06 12.70
CA GLU A 107 4.55 16.72 13.68
C GLU A 107 3.17 17.19 13.24
N VAL A 108 2.17 16.37 13.52
CA VAL A 108 0.77 16.71 13.20
C VAL A 108 0.26 17.72 14.23
N PRO A 109 -0.18 18.92 13.81
CA PRO A 109 -0.64 19.95 14.73
C PRO A 109 -1.87 19.44 15.52
N GLY A 110 -1.86 19.67 16.84
CA GLY A 110 -2.94 19.28 17.75
C GLY A 110 -2.78 17.90 18.39
N ASN A 111 -1.71 17.15 18.09
CA ASN A 111 -1.45 15.85 18.75
C ASN A 111 -1.12 16.01 20.25
N GLU A 112 -0.52 17.13 20.67
CA GLU A 112 -0.15 17.41 22.07
C GLU A 112 -1.37 17.69 22.97
N ASN A 113 -2.45 18.23 22.41
CA ASN A 113 -3.67 18.62 23.12
C ASN A 113 -4.83 17.64 22.92
N ALA A 114 -4.64 16.56 22.15
CA ALA A 114 -5.69 15.61 21.85
C ALA A 114 -5.73 14.48 22.88
N GLU A 115 -6.93 14.12 23.36
CA GLU A 115 -7.13 12.95 24.23
C GLU A 115 -6.71 11.62 23.57
N LYS A 116 -6.63 11.61 22.23
CA LYS A 116 -6.24 10.45 21.43
C LYS A 116 -5.25 10.88 20.34
N GLU A 117 -4.21 10.08 20.16
CA GLU A 117 -3.27 10.21 19.05
C GLU A 117 -4.01 10.20 17.71
N TRP A 118 -3.55 11.01 16.74
CA TRP A 118 -4.27 11.22 15.48
C TRP A 118 -4.56 9.93 14.70
N TRP A 119 -3.71 8.91 14.84
CA TRP A 119 -3.90 7.60 14.21
C TRP A 119 -4.98 6.74 14.89
N LYS A 120 -5.16 6.86 16.20
CA LYS A 120 -6.17 6.11 16.98
C LYS A 120 -7.60 6.52 16.66
N VAL A 121 -7.80 7.70 16.04
CA VAL A 121 -9.11 8.16 15.56
C VAL A 121 -9.66 7.24 14.47
N ARG A 122 -8.77 6.68 13.64
CA ARG A 122 -9.17 5.85 12.49
C ARG A 122 -8.85 4.38 12.68
N VAL A 123 -7.88 4.07 13.54
CA VAL A 123 -7.48 2.70 13.83
C VAL A 123 -7.32 2.54 15.34
N PRO A 124 -8.44 2.35 16.09
CA PRO A 124 -8.43 2.39 17.55
C PRO A 124 -7.64 1.24 18.20
N GLU A 125 -7.45 0.13 17.50
CA GLU A 125 -6.68 -1.04 17.97
C GLU A 125 -5.17 -0.91 17.71
N PHE A 126 -4.74 0.09 16.94
CA PHE A 126 -3.34 0.27 16.59
C PHE A 126 -2.54 0.90 17.73
N THR A 127 -1.53 0.18 18.21
CA THR A 127 -0.61 0.64 19.26
C THR A 127 0.81 0.70 18.69
N ILE A 128 1.44 1.87 18.75
CA ILE A 128 2.87 2.04 18.44
C ILE A 128 3.60 1.79 19.77
N ASN A 129 4.23 0.62 19.91
CA ASN A 129 5.11 0.31 21.05
C ASN A 129 6.54 0.78 20.77
#